data_AF-F3MB85-F1
#
_entry.id   AF-F3MB85-F1
#
_cell.length_a   1.000
_cell.length_b   1.000
_cell.length_c   1.000
_cell.angle_alpha   90.00
_cell.angle_beta   90.00
_cell.angle_gamma   90.00
#
_symmetry.space_group_name_H-M   'P 1'
#
loop_
_entity.id
_entity.type
_entity.pdbx_description
1 polymer ?
#
loop_
_entity_poly.entity_id
_entity_poly.type
_entity_poly.pdbx_seq_one_letter_code
_entity_poly.pdbx_strand_id
1 'polypeptide(L)' 'MRPFVFHNPTQLIFGKGKLSALSGEVAKYGRNVLLVYGGGSIKRSGL' A
#
# COMPACT_ATOMS: atom_id res chain seq x y z
N MET A 1 -9.83 -1.89 -31.39
CA MET A 1 -9.95 -1.39 -30.00
C MET A 1 -11.11 -0.41 -29.94
N ARG A 2 -11.97 -0.45 -28.91
CA ARG A 2 -13.12 0.47 -28.75
C ARG A 2 -12.78 1.60 -27.77
N PRO A 3 -13.40 2.78 -27.88
CA PRO A 3 -13.20 3.85 -26.91
C PRO A 3 -13.66 3.43 -25.51
N PHE A 4 -12.89 3.78 -24.49
CA PHE A 4 -13.26 3.62 -23.08
C PHE A 4 -12.70 4.77 -22.25
N VAL A 5 -13.35 5.04 -21.12
CA VAL A 5 -12.81 5.89 -20.06
C VAL A 5 -12.23 4.97 -19.00
N PHE A 6 -10.96 5.19 -18.66
CA PHE A 6 -10.28 4.45 -17.60
C PHE A 6 -10.11 5.33 -16.38
N HIS A 7 -10.57 4.84 -15.23
CA HIS A 7 -10.32 5.49 -13.96
C HIS A 7 -9.70 4.48 -12.99
N ASN A 8 -8.51 4.80 -12.50
CA ASN A 8 -7.84 4.08 -11.43
C ASN A 8 -7.48 5.07 -10.33
N PRO A 9 -8.24 5.13 -9.22
CA PRO A 9 -7.97 6.06 -8.13
C PRO A 9 -6.82 5.59 -7.22
N THR A 10 -6.28 4.39 -7.42
CA THR A 10 -5.25 3.82 -6.57
C THR A 10 -3.94 4.57 -6.75
N GLN A 11 -3.44 5.18 -5.68
CA GLN A 11 -2.11 5.78 -5.67
C GLN A 11 -1.04 4.68 -5.61
N LEU A 12 -0.12 4.69 -6.57
CA LEU A 12 1.00 3.76 -6.63
C LEU A 12 2.27 4.42 -6.09
N ILE A 13 2.76 3.96 -4.95
CA ILE A 13 4.03 4.43 -4.36
C ILE A 13 5.09 3.36 -4.61
N PHE A 14 5.87 3.55 -5.67
CA PHE A 14 6.79 2.53 -6.19
C PHE A 14 8.27 2.90 -6.04
N GLY A 15 9.11 1.87 -5.85
CA GLY A 15 10.57 1.98 -5.79
C GLY A 15 11.18 1.49 -4.46
N LYS A 16 12.51 1.38 -4.43
CA LYS A 16 13.26 0.98 -3.22
C LYS A 16 13.05 2.00 -2.10
N GLY A 17 12.81 1.52 -0.88
CA GLY A 17 12.71 2.36 0.32
C GLY A 17 11.39 3.11 0.50
N LYS A 18 10.37 2.87 -0.34
CA LYS A 18 9.09 3.59 -0.25
C LYS A 18 8.21 3.24 0.94
N LEU A 19 8.55 2.20 1.70
CA LEU A 19 7.84 1.85 2.93
C LEU A 19 7.84 3.02 3.94
N SER A 20 8.83 3.92 3.90
CA SER A 20 8.87 5.12 4.75
C SER A 20 7.70 6.09 4.53
N ALA A 21 7.05 6.07 3.35
CA ALA A 21 5.87 6.88 3.07
C ALA A 21 4.59 6.33 3.74
N LEU A 22 4.60 5.06 4.16
CA LEU A 22 3.41 4.38 4.68
C LEU A 22 2.80 5.10 5.88
N SER A 23 3.63 5.64 6.79
CA SER A 23 3.15 6.33 7.99
C SER A 23 2.30 7.56 7.65
N GLY A 24 2.75 8.37 6.69
CA GLY A 24 2.02 9.54 6.22
C GLY A 24 0.73 9.19 5.47
N GLU A 25 0.76 8.12 4.67
CA GLU A 25 -0.41 7.65 3.92
C GLU A 25 -1.48 7.05 4.83
N VAL A 26 -1.09 6.22 5.78
CA VAL A 26 -2.01 5.58 6.73
C VAL A 26 -2.61 6.58 7.71
N ALA A 27 -1.87 7.62 8.10
CA ALA A 27 -2.37 8.66 9.00
C ALA A 27 -3.62 9.39 8.46
N LYS A 28 -3.84 9.39 7.15
CA LYS A 28 -5.05 9.95 6.50
C LYS A 28 -6.34 9.22 6.90
N TYR A 29 -6.22 7.99 7.42
CA TYR A 29 -7.36 7.11 7.73
C TYR A 29 -7.58 6.90 9.23
N GLY A 30 -6.73 7.48 10.09
CA GLY A 30 -6.88 7.46 11.54
C GLY A 30 -5.64 6.97 12.29
N ARG A 31 -5.78 6.90 13.62
CA ARG A 31 -4.68 6.50 14.53
C ARG A 31 -4.49 4.99 14.65
N ASN A 32 -5.57 4.23 14.48
CA ASN A 32 -5.59 2.78 14.67
C ASN A 32 -5.88 2.11 13.34
N VAL A 33 -5.10 1.08 13.01
CA VAL A 33 -5.29 0.25 11.83
C VAL A 33 -5.19 -1.23 12.17
N LEU A 34 -5.88 -2.05 11.39
CA LEU A 34 -5.74 -3.49 11.43
C LEU A 34 -4.72 -3.93 10.36
N LEU A 35 -3.60 -4.49 10.79
CA LEU A 35 -2.64 -5.12 9.90
C LEU A 35 -3.07 -6.58 9.65
N VAL A 36 -3.46 -6.89 8.42
CA VAL A 36 -3.78 -8.26 7.98
C VAL A 36 -2.64 -8.79 7.11
N TYR A 37 -2.13 -9.97 7.45
CA TYR A 37 -1.11 -10.67 6.67
C TYR A 37 -1.32 -12.20 6.72
N GLY A 38 -0.73 -12.93 5.77
CA GLY A 38 -0.86 -14.39 5.67
C GLY A 38 0.04 -15.17 6.63
N GLY A 39 0.52 -16.35 6.21
CA GLY A 39 1.32 -17.29 7.03
C GLY A 39 2.73 -16.84 7.46
N GLY A 40 3.02 -15.53 7.49
CA GLY A 40 4.25 -14.99 8.09
C GLY A 40 5.45 -14.85 7.15
N SER A 41 5.27 -14.91 5.82
CA SER A 41 6.38 -14.65 4.89
C SER A 41 7.00 -13.27 5.08
N ILE A 42 6.18 -12.25 5.34
CA ILE A 42 6.63 -10.86 5.53
C ILE A 42 7.66 -10.75 6.67
N LYS A 43 7.47 -11.50 7.76
CA LYS A 43 8.40 -11.54 8.90
C LYS A 43 9.74 -12.16 8.51
N ARG A 44 9.72 -13.23 7.71
CA ARG A 44 10.94 -13.90 7.24
C ARG A 44 11.74 -13.03 6.28
N SER A 45 11.07 -12.21 5.48
CA SER A 45 11.71 -11.24 4.58
C SER A 45 12.20 -9.97 5.26
N GLY A 46 12.03 -9.85 6.58
CA GLY A 46 12.46 -8.67 7.35
C GLY A 46 11.55 -7.46 7.19
N LEU A 47 10.26 -7.71 6.91
CA LEU A 47 9.20 -6.71 6.95
C LEU A 47 8.48 -6.76 8.30
#